data_AF-A0A0F9RPN0-F1
#
_entry.id   AF-A0A0F9RPN0-F1
#
_cell.length_a   1.000
_cell.length_b   1.000
_cell.length_c   1.000
_cell.angle_alpha   90.00
_cell.angle_beta   90.00
_cell.angle_gamma   90.00
#
_symmetry.space_group_name_H-M   'P 1'
#
loop_
_entity.id
_entity.type
_entity.pdbx_description
1 polymer ?
#
loop_
_entity_poly.entity_id
_entity_poly.type
_entity_poly.pdbx_seq_one_letter_code
_entity_poly.pdbx_strand_id
1 'polypeptide(L)' 'MSKGTRNYINQWIIKSSNHIELTLFNLDRIQEAVLTKGEYVEIIDNTQSSAAALLLARQHIINIQRLLNDPRANKIEV' A
#
# COMPACT_ATOMS: atom_id res chain seq x y z
N MET A 1 -4.55 3.03 24.10
CA MET A 1 -4.36 4.13 23.11
C MET A 1 -5.55 5.08 23.15
N SER A 2 -5.32 6.40 23.12
CA SER A 2 -6.42 7.38 23.11
C SER A 2 -7.24 7.32 21.81
N LYS A 3 -8.52 7.73 21.86
CA LYS A 3 -9.38 7.84 20.66
C LYS A 3 -8.78 8.79 19.60
N GLY A 4 -8.14 9.88 20.03
CA GLY A 4 -7.48 10.85 19.15
C GLY A 4 -6.29 10.25 18.41
N THR A 5 -5.41 9.53 19.12
CA THR A 5 -4.25 8.84 18.53
C THR A 5 -4.68 7.77 17.52
N ARG A 6 -5.72 6.96 17.84
CA ARG A 6 -6.23 5.94 16.91
C ARG A 6 -6.76 6.58 15.63
N ASN A 7 -7.54 7.66 15.76
CA ASN A 7 -8.08 8.37 14.59
C ASN A 7 -6.95 8.93 13.72
N TYR A 8 -5.93 9.52 14.33
CA TYR A 8 -4.76 10.05 13.63
C TYR A 8 -4.01 8.97 12.84
N ILE A 9 -3.74 7.81 13.46
CA ILE A 9 -3.07 6.68 12.78
C ILE A 9 -3.95 6.14 11.64
N ASN A 10 -5.27 6.02 11.84
CA ASN A 10 -6.19 5.60 10.78
C ASN A 10 -6.14 6.55 9.57
N GLN A 11 -6.01 7.86 9.77
CA GLN A 11 -5.85 8.82 8.68
C GLN A 11 -4.54 8.63 7.91
N TRP A 12 -3.43 8.31 8.60
CA TRP A 12 -2.17 7.98 7.93
C TRP A 12 -2.29 6.71 7.09
N ILE A 13 -2.91 5.66 7.61
CA ILE A 13 -3.15 4.41 6.88
C ILE A 13 -3.96 4.68 5.60
N ILE A 14 -5.05 5.45 5.70
CA ILE A 14 -5.87 5.81 4.53
C ILE A 14 -5.03 6.56 3.49
N LYS A 15 -4.26 7.58 3.92
CA LYS A 15 -3.38 8.33 3.00
C LYS A 15 -2.34 7.43 2.33
N SER A 16 -1.68 6.56 3.08
CA SER A 16 -0.70 5.61 2.55
C SER A 16 -1.33 4.63 1.56
N SER A 17 -2.53 4.10 1.85
CA SER A 17 -3.27 3.23 0.93
C SER A 17 -3.59 3.94 -0.39
N ASN A 18 -4.06 5.20 -0.32
CA ASN A 18 -4.36 6.00 -1.52
C ASN A 18 -3.10 6.28 -2.35
N HIS A 19 -1.96 6.55 -1.70
CA HIS A 19 -0.70 6.74 -2.41
C HIS A 19 -0.23 5.46 -3.10
N ILE A 20 -0.37 4.29 -2.45
CA ILE A 20 -0.05 3.01 -3.07
C ILE A 20 -0.93 2.76 -4.31
N GLU A 21 -2.24 3.03 -4.22
CA GLU A 21 -3.17 2.87 -5.35
C GLU A 21 -2.78 3.78 -6.53
N LEU A 22 -2.45 5.05 -6.26
CA LEU A 22 -1.95 5.96 -7.29
C LEU A 22 -0.64 5.48 -7.91
N THR A 23 0.29 4.96 -7.10
CA THR A 23 1.56 4.40 -7.60
C THR A 23 1.31 3.18 -8.47
N LEU A 24 0.45 2.25 -8.07
CA LEU A 24 0.08 1.07 -8.88
C LEU A 24 -0.51 1.48 -10.23
N PHE A 25 -1.43 2.44 -10.24
CA PHE A 25 -2.00 3.00 -11.47
C PHE A 25 -0.92 3.59 -12.40
N ASN A 26 0.06 4.31 -11.84
CA ASN A 26 1.14 4.87 -12.64
C ASN A 26 2.13 3.81 -13.15
N LEU A 27 2.42 2.76 -12.39
CA LEU A 27 3.25 1.64 -12.83
C LEU A 27 2.63 0.90 -14.02
N ASP A 28 1.31 0.68 -13.97
CA ASP A 28 0.55 0.07 -15.07
C ASP A 28 0.69 0.89 -16.37
N ARG A 29 0.49 2.21 -16.28
CA ARG A 29 0.67 3.11 -17.43
C ARG A 29 2.10 3.15 -17.97
N ILE A 30 3.10 3.06 -17.10
CA ILE A 30 4.50 2.95 -17.52
C ILE A 30 4.71 1.64 -18.29
N GLN A 31 4.19 0.54 -17.76
CA GLN A 31 4.29 -0.77 -18.41
C GLN A 31 3.60 -0.78 -19.78
N GLU A 32 2.40 -0.21 -19.91
CA GLU A 32 1.71 -0.04 -21.20
C GLU A 32 2.52 0.82 -22.19
N ALA A 33 3.10 1.93 -21.72
CA ALA A 33 3.92 2.81 -22.55
C ALA A 33 5.22 2.15 -23.04
N VAL A 34 5.79 1.24 -22.25
CA VAL A 34 6.99 0.48 -22.64
C VAL A 34 6.63 -0.63 -23.60
N LEU A 35 5.56 -1.40 -23.33
CA LEU A 35 5.09 -2.47 -24.22
C LEU A 35 4.71 -1.94 -25.60
N THR A 36 4.06 -0.77 -25.68
CA THR A 36 3.67 -0.14 -26.95
C THR A 36 4.85 0.33 -27.79
N LYS A 37 6.00 0.63 -27.17
CA LYS A 37 7.23 1.07 -27.85
C LYS A 37 8.21 -0.06 -28.14
N GLY A 38 7.90 -1.29 -27.71
CA GLY A 38 8.57 -2.50 -28.12
C GLY A 38 9.88 -2.84 -27.40
N GLU A 39 10.39 -2.01 -26.49
CA GLU A 39 11.72 -2.24 -25.91
C GLU A 39 11.83 -1.66 -24.51
N TYR A 40 12.04 -2.54 -23.51
CA TYR A 40 13.06 -2.50 -22.45
C TYR A 40 12.62 -3.45 -21.31
N VAL A 41 12.97 -4.74 -21.42
CA VAL A 41 12.55 -5.81 -20.48
C VAL A 41 12.85 -5.44 -19.03
N GLU A 42 13.97 -4.75 -18.78
CA GLU A 42 14.36 -4.30 -17.45
C GLU A 42 13.33 -3.35 -16.80
N ILE A 43 12.69 -2.47 -17.57
CA ILE A 43 11.63 -1.61 -17.02
C ILE A 43 10.41 -2.45 -16.66
N ILE A 44 10.03 -3.41 -17.50
CA ILE A 44 8.89 -4.31 -17.24
C ILE A 44 9.13 -5.11 -15.96
N ASP A 45 10.32 -5.70 -15.81
CA ASP A 45 10.68 -6.48 -14.63
C ASP A 45 10.65 -5.61 -13.35
N ASN A 46 11.13 -4.37 -13.44
CA ASN A 46 11.09 -3.42 -12.33
C ASN A 46 9.67 -2.96 -12.01
N THR A 47 8.82 -2.68 -13.00
CA THR A 47 7.43 -2.26 -12.75
C THR A 47 6.64 -3.40 -12.13
N GLN A 48 6.80 -4.63 -12.62
CA GLN A 48 6.13 -5.81 -12.07
C GLN A 48 6.58 -6.11 -10.64
N SER A 49 7.90 -6.10 -10.38
CA SER A 49 8.45 -6.35 -9.05
C SER A 49 8.01 -5.28 -8.05
N SER A 50 8.01 -4.02 -8.47
CA SER A 50 7.52 -2.90 -7.64
C SER A 50 6.03 -3.01 -7.35
N ALA A 51 5.22 -3.37 -8.35
CA ALA A 51 3.78 -3.58 -8.18
C ALA A 51 3.49 -4.72 -7.19
N ALA A 52 4.20 -5.83 -7.28
CA ALA A 52 4.07 -6.95 -6.34
C ALA A 52 4.40 -6.53 -4.90
N ALA A 53 5.49 -5.79 -4.69
CA ALA A 53 5.88 -5.29 -3.38
C ALA A 53 4.85 -4.30 -2.80
N LEU A 54 4.30 -3.42 -3.64
CA LEU A 54 3.28 -2.45 -3.24
C LEU A 54 1.95 -3.12 -2.87
N LEU A 55 1.53 -4.15 -3.61
CA LEU A 55 0.34 -4.94 -3.27
C LEU A 55 0.48 -5.62 -1.90
N LEU A 56 1.66 -6.18 -1.63
CA LEU A 56 1.97 -6.76 -0.32
C LEU A 56 1.94 -5.70 0.79
N ALA A 57 2.57 -4.54 0.55
CA ALA A 57 2.54 -3.43 1.49
C ALA A 57 1.11 -2.94 1.79
N ARG A 58 0.26 -2.84 0.76
CA ARG A 58 -1.17 -2.48 0.91
C ARG A 58 -1.90 -3.48 1.79
N GLN A 59 -1.68 -4.78 1.58
CA GLN A 59 -2.28 -5.82 2.41
C GLN A 59 -1.83 -5.71 3.88
N HIS A 60 -0.55 -5.44 4.13
CA HIS A 60 -0.05 -5.23 5.49
C HIS A 60 -0.66 -4.00 6.15
N ILE A 61 -0.81 -2.88 5.42
CA ILE A 61 -1.43 -1.66 5.94
C ILE A 61 -2.90 -1.90 6.32
N ILE A 62 -3.66 -2.61 5.48
CA ILE A 62 -5.05 -3.00 5.78
C ILE A 62 -5.10 -3.90 7.02
N ASN A 63 -4.17 -4.87 7.13
CA ASN A 63 -4.09 -5.72 8.31
C ASN A 63 -3.78 -4.93 9.59
N ILE A 64 -2.86 -3.95 9.51
CA ILE A 64 -2.56 -3.04 10.62
C ILE A 64 -3.81 -2.25 11.00
N GLN A 65 -4.55 -1.70 10.03
CA GLN A 65 -5.79 -0.98 10.29
C GLN A 65 -6.82 -1.85 10.99
N ARG A 66 -6.99 -3.10 10.54
CA ARG A 66 -7.89 -4.07 11.17
C ARG A 66 -7.48 -4.35 12.62
N LEU A 67 -6.19 -4.58 12.88
CA LEU A 67 -5.66 -4.85 14.21
C LEU A 67 -5.81 -3.63 15.14
N LEU A 68 -5.57 -2.43 14.64
CA LEU A 68 -5.75 -1.18 15.40
C LEU A 68 -7.21 -0.95 15.83
N ASN A 69 -8.15 -1.43 15.02
CA ASN A 69 -9.58 -1.33 15.28
C ASN A 69 -10.15 -2.57 15.99
N ASP A 70 -9.33 -3.60 16.27
CA ASP A 70 -9.74 -4.77 17.06
C ASP A 70 -9.96 -4.35 18.54
N PRO A 71 -11.14 -4.59 19.12
CA PRO A 71 -11.42 -4.27 20.52
C PRO A 71 -10.45 -4.91 21.53
N ARG A 72 -9.84 -6.05 21.17
CA ARG A 72 -8.86 -6.78 21.99
C ARG A 72 -7.49 -6.12 21.99
N ALA A 73 -7.14 -5.34 20.95
CA ALA A 73 -5.85 -4.65 20.89
C ALA A 73 -5.68 -3.60 22.01
N ASN A 74 -6.77 -3.17 22.65
CA ASN A 74 -6.73 -2.31 23.83
C ASN A 74 -6.46 -3.06 25.15
N LYS A 75 -6.47 -4.40 25.13
CA LYS A 75 -6.33 -5.27 26.30
C LYS A 75 -4.95 -5.92 26.43
N ILE A 76 -4.04 -5.66 25.49
CA ILE A 76 -2.65 -6.10 25.62
C ILE A 76 -1.99 -5.08 26.56
N GLU A 77 -2.14 -5.29 27.86
CA GLU A 77 -1.34 -4.64 28.88
C GLU A 77 0.10 -5.14 28.72
N VAL A 78 1.03 -4.20 28.53
CA VAL A 78 2.49 -4.48 28.57
C VAL A 78 2.94 -4.41 30.01
#